data_AF-T0RSS4-F1
#
_entry.id   AF-T0RSS4-F1
#
_cell.length_a   1.000
_cell.length_b   1.000
_cell.length_c   1.000
_cell.angle_alpha   90.00
_cell.angle_beta   90.00
_cell.angle_gamma   90.00
#
_symmetry.space_group_name_H-M   'P 1'
#
loop_
_entity.id
_entity.type
_entity.pdbx_description
1 polymer ?
#
loop_
_entity_poly.entity_id
_entity_poly.type
_entity_poly.pdbx_seq_one_letter_code
_entity_poly.pdbx_strand_id
1 'polypeptide(L)'
;MGNLGAKPKTLKEQLRENKREINRAIRDLDRERTGLQMAEKKLIIEIKKMAKENQIASVKIMAKDLVRTRQHITKFYTMRSQLQAVSLRMETAKSAEAMTSALQNTTKVMKSMAKTMNLPKLNKIMMEYTQESEKMEMQQEMLGDTIDDVMDADQDEEEEDKIVSQVLDEIGIDMSGALLEAPSVQVAPTAAPATASASSLPPAPVAAAEGGGDTAVSELEARLNNLRRS
;
A
#
# COMPACT_ATOMS: atom_id res chain seq x y z
N MET A 1 -36.21 32.51 15.94
CA MET A 1 -35.92 33.46 14.83
C MET A 1 -35.42 32.64 13.65
N GLY A 2 -35.92 32.90 12.43
CA GLY A 2 -35.51 32.14 11.23
C GLY A 2 -34.41 32.85 10.46
N ASN A 3 -33.45 32.09 9.91
CA ASN A 3 -32.36 32.62 9.08
C ASN A 3 -32.86 32.97 7.66
N LEU A 4 -33.52 34.12 7.51
CA LEU A 4 -33.61 34.81 6.23
C LEU A 4 -32.25 35.45 5.90
N GLY A 5 -31.80 35.37 4.63
CA GLY A 5 -30.72 36.23 4.13
C GLY A 5 -29.49 35.57 3.50
N ALA A 6 -29.44 34.24 3.40
CA ALA A 6 -28.43 33.59 2.55
C ALA A 6 -28.72 33.88 1.07
N LYS A 7 -27.96 34.80 0.47
CA LYS A 7 -27.93 34.96 -1.00
C LYS A 7 -27.46 33.64 -1.63
N PRO A 8 -27.97 33.25 -2.81
CA PRO A 8 -27.44 32.09 -3.51
C PRO A 8 -25.94 32.28 -3.75
N LYS A 9 -25.13 31.34 -3.25
CA LYS A 9 -23.65 31.38 -3.34
C LYS A 9 -23.24 31.57 -4.81
N THR A 10 -22.38 32.54 -5.09
CA THR A 10 -21.88 32.74 -6.46
C THR A 10 -21.05 31.53 -6.91
N LEU A 11 -20.93 31.29 -8.23
CA LEU A 11 -20.15 30.16 -8.76
C LEU A 11 -18.71 30.16 -8.20
N LYS A 12 -18.04 31.32 -8.23
CA LYS A 12 -16.76 31.59 -7.56
C LYS A 12 -16.68 31.22 -6.07
N GLU A 13 -17.77 31.35 -5.32
CA GLU A 13 -17.85 30.94 -3.90
C GLU A 13 -18.03 29.44 -3.77
N GLN A 14 -18.93 28.83 -4.56
CA GLN A 14 -19.13 27.38 -4.61
C GLN A 14 -17.83 26.65 -4.99
N LEU A 15 -17.17 27.06 -6.09
CA LEU A 15 -15.88 26.52 -6.52
C LEU A 15 -14.78 26.64 -5.44
N ARG A 16 -14.81 27.71 -4.63
CA ARG A 16 -13.87 27.96 -3.52
C ARG A 16 -14.18 27.11 -2.29
N GLU A 17 -15.45 26.81 -2.04
CA GLU A 17 -15.93 25.96 -0.95
C GLU A 17 -15.66 24.50 -1.26
N ASN A 18 -16.11 24.01 -2.42
CA ASN A 18 -15.84 22.67 -2.93
C ASN A 18 -14.32 22.40 -2.97
N LYS A 19 -13.48 23.39 -3.37
CA LYS A 19 -12.01 23.23 -3.33
C LYS A 19 -11.48 23.05 -1.90
N ARG A 20 -12.10 23.66 -0.89
CA ARG A 20 -11.72 23.44 0.53
C ARG A 20 -12.15 22.06 1.01
N GLU A 21 -13.30 21.57 0.58
CA GLU A 21 -13.82 20.25 0.94
C GLU A 21 -12.98 19.12 0.32
N ILE A 22 -12.66 19.20 -0.98
CA ILE A 22 -11.74 18.27 -1.64
C ILE A 22 -10.35 18.29 -0.96
N ASN A 23 -9.84 19.47 -0.57
CA ASN A 23 -8.58 19.57 0.17
C ASN A 23 -8.66 19.11 1.64
N ARG A 24 -9.85 18.88 2.19
CA ARG A 24 -10.02 18.14 3.46
C ARG A 24 -10.02 16.65 3.19
N ALA A 25 -10.90 16.19 2.30
CA ALA A 25 -11.00 14.78 1.90
C ALA A 25 -9.63 14.18 1.50
N ILE A 26 -8.82 14.87 0.69
CA ILE A 26 -7.45 14.42 0.34
C ILE A 26 -6.59 14.16 1.59
N ARG A 27 -6.67 15.02 2.63
CA ARG A 27 -5.90 14.88 3.87
C ARG A 27 -6.42 13.76 4.75
N ASP A 28 -7.73 13.54 4.73
CA ASP A 28 -8.37 12.49 5.51
C ASP A 28 -8.14 11.11 4.87
N LEU A 29 -8.16 11.00 3.52
CA LEU A 29 -7.63 9.84 2.79
C LEU A 29 -6.13 9.60 3.07
N ASP A 30 -5.30 10.66 3.07
CA ASP A 30 -3.86 10.55 3.40
C ASP A 30 -3.65 10.04 4.85
N ARG A 31 -4.53 10.40 5.79
CA ARG A 31 -4.53 9.91 7.18
C ARG A 31 -4.97 8.45 7.26
N GLU A 32 -6.09 8.09 6.66
CA GLU A 32 -6.64 6.72 6.67
C GLU A 32 -5.68 5.73 6.03
N ARG A 33 -5.10 6.06 4.86
CA ARG A 33 -4.02 5.27 4.25
C ARG A 33 -2.82 5.10 5.19
N THR A 34 -2.40 6.16 5.87
CA THR A 34 -1.27 6.09 6.80
C THR A 34 -1.60 5.21 8.02
N GLY A 35 -2.87 5.19 8.46
CA GLY A 35 -3.37 4.24 9.46
C GLY A 35 -3.29 2.80 8.96
N LEU A 36 -3.78 2.52 7.75
CA LEU A 36 -3.69 1.18 7.13
C LEU A 36 -2.22 0.73 6.93
N GLN A 37 -1.32 1.62 6.52
CA GLN A 37 0.12 1.32 6.39
C GLN A 37 0.80 1.01 7.75
N MET A 38 0.21 1.41 8.87
CA MET A 38 0.64 1.00 10.21
C MET A 38 -0.05 -0.30 10.68
N ALA A 39 -1.28 -0.57 10.22
CA ALA A 39 -1.94 -1.85 10.44
C ALA A 39 -1.24 -2.98 9.66
N GLU A 40 -0.94 -2.77 8.38
CA GLU A 40 -0.17 -3.67 7.51
C GLU A 40 1.12 -4.15 8.19
N LYS A 41 1.92 -3.22 8.71
CA LYS A 41 3.19 -3.51 9.41
C LYS A 41 3.00 -4.34 10.68
N LYS A 42 1.96 -4.07 11.47
CA LYS A 42 1.64 -4.88 12.66
C LYS A 42 1.22 -6.29 12.26
N LEU A 43 0.35 -6.39 11.26
CA LEU A 43 -0.21 -7.65 10.78
C LEU A 43 0.87 -8.53 10.14
N ILE A 44 1.84 -7.96 9.41
CA ILE A 44 3.05 -8.67 8.95
C ILE A 44 3.86 -9.25 10.12
N ILE A 45 4.03 -8.51 11.22
CA ILE A 45 4.73 -9.00 12.42
C ILE A 45 3.94 -10.15 13.08
N GLU A 46 2.61 -10.05 13.10
CA GLU A 46 1.73 -11.05 13.69
C GLU A 46 1.70 -12.35 12.86
N ILE A 47 1.61 -12.27 11.53
CA ILE A 47 1.79 -13.42 10.64
C ILE A 47 3.16 -14.08 10.88
N LYS A 48 4.25 -13.31 10.95
CA LYS A 48 5.61 -13.84 11.25
C LYS A 48 5.72 -14.50 12.63
N LYS A 49 4.90 -14.11 13.61
CA LYS A 49 4.81 -14.76 14.93
C LYS A 49 4.05 -16.08 14.82
N MET A 50 2.84 -16.04 14.27
CA MET A 50 1.94 -17.20 14.21
C MET A 50 2.48 -18.31 13.29
N ALA A 51 3.28 -17.96 12.27
CA ALA A 51 4.01 -18.92 11.45
C ALA A 51 5.11 -19.68 12.23
N LYS A 52 5.84 -19.00 13.12
CA LYS A 52 6.83 -19.66 14.02
C LYS A 52 6.16 -20.55 15.07
N GLU A 53 4.93 -20.24 15.43
CA GLU A 53 4.07 -21.09 16.27
C GLU A 53 3.36 -22.20 15.47
N ASN A 54 3.71 -22.36 14.19
CA ASN A 54 3.16 -23.35 13.24
C ASN A 54 1.62 -23.30 13.09
N GLN A 55 1.01 -22.13 13.34
CA GLN A 55 -0.44 -21.95 13.27
C GLN A 55 -0.91 -21.65 11.82
N ILE A 56 -0.72 -22.61 10.91
CA ILE A 56 -0.91 -22.43 9.46
C ILE A 56 -2.33 -21.93 9.09
N ALA A 57 -3.37 -22.37 9.79
CA ALA A 57 -4.74 -21.89 9.57
C ALA A 57 -4.88 -20.39 9.90
N SER A 58 -4.35 -19.95 11.04
CA SER A 58 -4.32 -18.54 11.46
C SER A 58 -3.51 -17.68 10.49
N VAL A 59 -2.37 -18.21 10.02
CA VAL A 59 -1.51 -17.57 9.00
C VAL A 59 -2.27 -17.35 7.68
N LYS A 60 -2.99 -18.35 7.16
CA LYS A 60 -3.76 -18.19 5.91
C LYS A 60 -4.87 -17.13 6.03
N ILE A 61 -5.59 -17.08 7.17
CA ILE A 61 -6.66 -16.09 7.40
C ILE A 61 -6.06 -14.68 7.40
N MET A 62 -5.04 -14.44 8.24
CA MET A 62 -4.38 -13.13 8.31
C MET A 62 -3.72 -12.73 6.99
N ALA A 63 -3.20 -13.67 6.20
CA ALA A 63 -2.63 -13.36 4.89
C ALA A 63 -3.69 -12.83 3.90
N LYS A 64 -4.92 -13.36 3.91
CA LYS A 64 -6.04 -12.76 3.16
C LYS A 64 -6.37 -11.33 3.64
N ASP A 65 -6.32 -11.09 4.95
CA ASP A 65 -6.53 -9.74 5.50
C ASP A 65 -5.37 -8.77 5.19
N LEU A 66 -4.15 -9.27 5.01
CA LEU A 66 -3.02 -8.49 4.51
C LEU A 66 -3.21 -8.07 3.06
N VAL A 67 -3.64 -9.01 2.20
CA VAL A 67 -3.97 -8.73 0.79
C VAL A 67 -5.06 -7.66 0.71
N ARG A 68 -6.15 -7.80 1.47
CA ARG A 68 -7.22 -6.79 1.57
C ARG A 68 -6.70 -5.44 2.05
N THR A 69 -5.84 -5.42 3.08
CA THR A 69 -5.23 -4.18 3.59
C THR A 69 -4.39 -3.48 2.52
N ARG A 70 -3.59 -4.22 1.75
CA ARG A 70 -2.81 -3.71 0.61
C ARG A 70 -3.71 -3.20 -0.53
N GLN A 71 -4.73 -3.94 -0.93
CA GLN A 71 -5.73 -3.52 -1.92
C GLN A 71 -6.41 -2.21 -1.49
N HIS A 72 -6.80 -2.07 -0.22
CA HIS A 72 -7.33 -0.82 0.31
C HIS A 72 -6.30 0.32 0.24
N ILE A 73 -5.05 0.11 0.65
CA ILE A 73 -3.98 1.13 0.54
C ILE A 73 -3.81 1.62 -0.92
N THR A 74 -3.82 0.71 -1.89
CA THR A 74 -3.80 1.04 -3.33
C THR A 74 -5.04 1.83 -3.75
N LYS A 75 -6.24 1.40 -3.34
CA LYS A 75 -7.50 2.12 -3.61
C LYS A 75 -7.49 3.54 -3.01
N PHE A 76 -6.90 3.75 -1.84
CA PHE A 76 -6.68 5.08 -1.26
C PHE A 76 -5.74 5.96 -2.10
N TYR A 77 -4.67 5.40 -2.70
CA TYR A 77 -3.84 6.15 -3.64
C TYR A 77 -4.63 6.55 -4.90
N THR A 78 -5.43 5.64 -5.48
CA THR A 78 -6.28 5.93 -6.64
C THR A 78 -7.31 7.02 -6.33
N MET A 79 -8.06 6.89 -5.22
CA MET A 79 -9.05 7.89 -4.77
C MET A 79 -8.40 9.26 -4.49
N ARG A 80 -7.19 9.28 -3.92
CA ARG A 80 -6.44 10.53 -3.73
C ARG A 80 -6.08 11.16 -5.09
N SER A 81 -5.60 10.36 -6.04
CA SER A 81 -5.27 10.83 -7.40
C SER A 81 -6.50 11.42 -8.11
N GLN A 82 -7.64 10.73 -8.04
CA GLN A 82 -8.92 11.21 -8.55
C GLN A 82 -9.33 12.56 -7.93
N LEU A 83 -9.27 12.70 -6.59
CA LEU A 83 -9.55 13.97 -5.93
C LEU A 83 -8.56 15.09 -6.31
N GLN A 84 -7.29 14.77 -6.53
CA GLN A 84 -6.30 15.74 -7.04
C GLN A 84 -6.63 16.17 -8.48
N ALA A 85 -7.06 15.26 -9.35
CA ALA A 85 -7.52 15.57 -10.70
C ALA A 85 -8.79 16.44 -10.70
N VAL A 86 -9.78 16.18 -9.84
CA VAL A 86 -10.96 17.04 -9.69
C VAL A 86 -10.57 18.43 -9.14
N SER A 87 -9.67 18.51 -8.16
CA SER A 87 -9.14 19.77 -7.63
C SER A 87 -8.46 20.64 -8.72
N LEU A 88 -7.77 19.99 -9.67
CA LEU A 88 -7.16 20.64 -10.84
C LEU A 88 -8.22 21.07 -11.87
N ARG A 89 -9.14 20.19 -12.28
CA ARG A 89 -10.28 20.52 -13.17
C ARG A 89 -11.06 21.73 -12.65
N MET A 90 -11.25 21.83 -11.33
CA MET A 90 -11.95 22.93 -10.67
C MET A 90 -11.12 24.24 -10.56
N GLU A 91 -9.78 24.15 -10.62
CA GLU A 91 -8.90 25.32 -10.82
C GLU A 91 -8.99 25.85 -12.25
N THR A 92 -9.06 24.96 -13.24
CA THR A 92 -9.33 25.32 -14.65
C THR A 92 -10.70 25.97 -14.79
N ALA A 93 -11.76 25.40 -14.21
CA ALA A 93 -13.12 25.96 -14.25
C ALA A 93 -13.20 27.37 -13.64
N LYS A 94 -12.54 27.60 -12.49
CA LYS A 94 -12.42 28.93 -11.88
C LYS A 94 -11.65 29.93 -12.77
N SER A 95 -10.68 29.45 -13.54
CA SER A 95 -9.91 30.29 -14.47
C SER A 95 -10.73 30.63 -15.73
N ALA A 96 -11.54 29.68 -16.22
CA ALA A 96 -12.53 29.91 -17.25
C ALA A 96 -13.63 30.89 -16.78
N GLU A 97 -14.17 30.76 -15.56
CA GLU A 97 -15.12 31.73 -14.98
C GLU A 97 -14.53 33.16 -14.98
N ALA A 98 -13.26 33.31 -14.56
CA ALA A 98 -12.58 34.59 -14.55
C ALA A 98 -12.38 35.17 -15.97
N MET A 99 -11.99 34.32 -16.94
CA MET A 99 -11.87 34.71 -18.34
C MET A 99 -13.21 35.12 -18.95
N THR A 100 -14.26 34.32 -18.76
CA THR A 100 -15.63 34.62 -19.21
C THR A 100 -16.15 35.91 -18.57
N SER A 101 -15.88 36.16 -17.28
CA SER A 101 -16.26 37.40 -16.61
C SER A 101 -15.53 38.63 -17.20
N ALA A 102 -14.24 38.49 -17.50
CA ALA A 102 -13.46 39.53 -18.16
C ALA A 102 -13.98 39.79 -19.59
N LEU A 103 -14.18 38.74 -20.39
CA LEU A 103 -14.76 38.80 -21.74
C LEU A 103 -16.14 39.45 -21.71
N GLN A 104 -17.05 39.05 -20.81
CA GLN A 104 -18.36 39.70 -20.67
C GLN A 104 -18.25 41.21 -20.40
N ASN A 105 -17.27 41.66 -19.60
CA ASN A 105 -17.07 43.07 -19.32
C ASN A 105 -16.46 43.82 -20.52
N THR A 106 -15.47 43.23 -21.19
CA THR A 106 -14.94 43.73 -22.46
C THR A 106 -16.03 43.80 -23.54
N THR A 107 -16.90 42.80 -23.67
CA THR A 107 -18.03 42.79 -24.60
C THR A 107 -19.10 43.81 -24.23
N LYS A 108 -19.32 44.14 -22.95
CA LYS A 108 -20.20 45.26 -22.55
C LYS A 108 -19.63 46.60 -23.03
N VAL A 109 -18.34 46.85 -22.82
CA VAL A 109 -17.63 48.05 -23.30
C VAL A 109 -17.59 48.09 -24.83
N MET A 110 -17.35 46.94 -25.48
CA MET A 110 -17.34 46.83 -26.93
C MET A 110 -18.74 46.95 -27.54
N LYS A 111 -19.81 46.63 -26.79
CA LYS A 111 -21.21 46.83 -27.22
C LYS A 111 -21.65 48.28 -27.06
N SER A 112 -21.21 49.01 -26.03
CA SER A 112 -21.41 50.46 -25.97
C SER A 112 -20.56 51.19 -27.02
N MET A 113 -19.35 50.72 -27.31
CA MET A 113 -18.52 51.23 -28.40
C MET A 113 -19.07 50.88 -29.80
N ALA A 114 -19.64 49.68 -30.01
CA ALA A 114 -20.29 49.32 -31.27
C ALA A 114 -21.56 50.15 -31.52
N LYS A 115 -22.22 50.62 -30.45
CA LYS A 115 -23.33 51.59 -30.51
C LYS A 115 -22.87 52.98 -31.00
N THR A 116 -21.56 53.25 -31.04
CA THR A 116 -20.95 54.44 -31.64
C THR A 116 -19.99 54.14 -32.82
N MET A 117 -19.76 52.87 -33.16
CA MET A 117 -18.95 52.42 -34.30
C MET A 117 -19.47 51.12 -34.94
N ASN A 118 -20.16 51.25 -36.08
CA ASN A 118 -20.38 50.28 -37.16
C ASN A 118 -20.60 48.78 -36.81
N LEU A 119 -21.85 48.36 -37.02
CA LEU A 119 -22.39 47.02 -36.81
C LEU A 119 -21.58 45.81 -37.37
N PRO A 120 -20.94 45.84 -38.56
CA PRO A 120 -20.41 44.61 -39.19
C PRO A 120 -19.41 43.80 -38.36
N LYS A 121 -18.66 44.43 -37.46
CA LYS A 121 -17.67 43.74 -36.61
C LYS A 121 -18.31 42.88 -35.50
N LEU A 122 -19.54 43.20 -35.09
CA LEU A 122 -20.21 42.48 -33.99
C LEU A 122 -20.63 41.06 -34.39
N ASN A 123 -21.09 40.88 -35.64
CA ASN A 123 -21.51 39.58 -36.16
C ASN A 123 -20.35 38.56 -36.20
N LYS A 124 -19.14 39.02 -36.53
CA LYS A 124 -17.95 38.15 -36.59
C LYS A 124 -17.59 37.59 -35.20
N ILE A 125 -17.66 38.42 -34.16
CA ILE A 125 -17.35 38.03 -32.77
C ILE A 125 -18.35 36.99 -32.24
N MET A 126 -19.64 37.08 -32.62
CA MET A 126 -20.61 36.04 -32.29
C MET A 126 -20.29 34.71 -32.98
N MET A 127 -19.87 34.74 -34.24
CA MET A 127 -19.53 33.54 -35.01
C MET A 127 -18.26 32.84 -34.49
N GLU A 128 -17.26 33.62 -34.07
CA GLU A 128 -16.05 33.11 -33.41
C GLU A 128 -16.38 32.49 -32.04
N TYR A 129 -17.23 33.15 -31.24
CA TYR A 129 -17.67 32.61 -29.95
C TYR A 129 -18.46 31.29 -30.06
N THR A 130 -19.34 31.14 -31.07
CA THR A 130 -20.08 29.88 -31.25
C THR A 130 -19.14 28.71 -31.58
N GLN A 131 -18.19 28.90 -32.50
CA GLN A 131 -17.22 27.85 -32.85
C GLN A 131 -16.31 27.47 -31.68
N GLU A 132 -15.92 28.45 -30.84
CA GLU A 132 -15.06 28.20 -29.69
C GLU A 132 -15.83 27.53 -28.52
N SER A 133 -17.14 27.76 -28.41
CA SER A 133 -18.01 27.09 -27.44
C SER A 133 -18.32 25.63 -27.83
N GLU A 134 -18.67 25.35 -29.09
CA GLU A 134 -18.86 23.98 -29.61
C GLU A 134 -17.60 23.11 -29.38
N LYS A 135 -16.42 23.73 -29.55
CA LYS A 135 -15.13 23.07 -29.34
C LYS A 135 -14.81 22.76 -27.87
N MET A 136 -15.44 23.46 -26.92
CA MET A 136 -15.36 23.14 -25.49
C MET A 136 -16.24 21.94 -25.13
N GLU A 137 -17.45 21.87 -25.70
CA GLU A 137 -18.43 20.80 -25.43
C GLU A 137 -17.89 19.43 -25.87
N MET A 138 -17.28 19.36 -27.06
CA MET A 138 -16.56 18.17 -27.56
C MET A 138 -15.35 17.73 -26.69
N GLN A 139 -14.72 18.65 -25.94
CA GLN A 139 -13.69 18.29 -24.95
C GLN A 139 -14.27 17.78 -23.63
N GLN A 140 -15.54 18.08 -23.35
CA GLN A 140 -16.27 17.59 -22.18
C GLN A 140 -16.69 16.12 -22.39
N GLU A 141 -17.09 15.76 -23.62
CA GLU A 141 -17.54 14.43 -24.02
C GLU A 141 -16.40 13.38 -23.98
N MET A 142 -15.25 13.65 -24.62
CA MET A 142 -14.07 12.76 -24.59
C MET A 142 -13.44 12.58 -23.18
N LEU A 143 -13.91 13.30 -22.17
CA LEU A 143 -13.51 13.15 -20.77
C LEU A 143 -14.41 12.19 -19.98
N GLY A 144 -15.54 11.78 -20.56
CA GLY A 144 -16.44 10.76 -20.00
C GLY A 144 -15.91 9.34 -20.28
N ASP A 145 -15.77 9.00 -21.56
CA ASP A 145 -15.40 7.65 -22.03
C ASP A 145 -14.09 7.12 -21.40
N THR A 146 -13.15 8.01 -21.06
CA THR A 146 -11.88 7.67 -20.42
C THR A 146 -11.96 7.41 -18.90
N ILE A 147 -13.17 7.36 -18.33
CA ILE A 147 -13.40 7.11 -16.89
C ILE A 147 -14.11 5.76 -16.63
N ASP A 148 -15.02 5.33 -17.51
CA ASP A 148 -15.75 4.06 -17.33
C ASP A 148 -14.89 2.82 -17.66
N ASP A 149 -14.00 2.91 -18.66
CA ASP A 149 -13.06 1.86 -19.11
C ASP A 149 -12.05 1.38 -18.03
N VAL A 150 -12.08 1.96 -16.83
CA VAL A 150 -11.10 1.73 -15.73
C VAL A 150 -11.72 0.97 -14.54
N MET A 151 -13.01 0.59 -14.62
CA MET A 151 -13.73 -0.03 -13.49
C MET A 151 -14.09 -1.51 -13.64
N ASP A 152 -13.93 -2.11 -14.82
CA ASP A 152 -14.40 -3.47 -15.12
C ASP A 152 -13.27 -4.52 -15.01
N ALA A 153 -12.69 -4.65 -13.82
CA ALA A 153 -11.58 -5.57 -13.54
C ALA A 153 -11.72 -6.31 -12.19
N ASP A 154 -11.60 -7.65 -12.30
CA ASP A 154 -11.12 -8.61 -11.30
C ASP A 154 -11.96 -8.88 -10.03
N GLN A 155 -12.79 -9.92 -10.10
CA GLN A 155 -13.19 -10.75 -8.95
C GLN A 155 -13.20 -12.23 -9.33
N ASP A 156 -12.04 -12.90 -9.26
CA ASP A 156 -11.91 -14.34 -9.53
C ASP A 156 -11.25 -15.05 -8.32
N GLU A 157 -12.00 -15.93 -7.65
CA GLU A 157 -11.61 -16.46 -6.32
C GLU A 157 -10.38 -17.38 -6.38
N GLU A 158 -10.11 -18.02 -7.53
CA GLU A 158 -8.90 -18.83 -7.73
C GLU A 158 -7.61 -18.01 -7.79
N GLU A 159 -7.67 -16.69 -7.99
CA GLU A 159 -6.48 -15.84 -7.94
C GLU A 159 -6.14 -15.41 -6.51
N GLU A 160 -7.13 -15.25 -5.62
CA GLU A 160 -6.87 -14.86 -4.23
C GLU A 160 -5.88 -15.79 -3.53
N ASP A 161 -6.05 -17.11 -3.62
CA ASP A 161 -5.18 -18.06 -2.91
C ASP A 161 -3.77 -18.13 -3.51
N LYS A 162 -3.60 -17.79 -4.81
CA LYS A 162 -2.28 -17.61 -5.46
C LYS A 162 -1.59 -16.33 -4.99
N ILE A 163 -2.34 -15.23 -4.90
CA ILE A 163 -1.85 -13.93 -4.38
C ILE A 163 -1.46 -14.08 -2.90
N VAL A 164 -2.25 -14.83 -2.11
CA VAL A 164 -1.93 -15.13 -0.70
C VAL A 164 -0.61 -15.91 -0.55
N SER A 165 -0.32 -16.90 -1.39
CA SER A 165 0.97 -17.59 -1.33
C SER A 165 2.13 -16.66 -1.69
N GLN A 166 2.02 -15.90 -2.78
CA GLN A 166 3.04 -14.92 -3.19
C GLN A 166 3.36 -13.90 -2.09
N VAL A 167 2.32 -13.40 -1.39
CA VAL A 167 2.50 -12.46 -0.27
C VAL A 167 3.14 -13.11 0.95
N LEU A 168 2.94 -14.41 1.21
CA LEU A 168 3.66 -15.11 2.28
C LEU A 168 5.13 -15.34 1.91
N ASP A 169 5.43 -15.62 0.64
CA ASP A 169 6.79 -15.75 0.12
C ASP A 169 7.56 -14.41 0.19
N GLU A 170 6.95 -13.29 -0.21
CA GLU A 170 7.49 -11.92 -0.03
C GLU A 170 7.91 -11.63 1.42
N ILE A 171 7.13 -12.14 2.37
CA ILE A 171 7.30 -11.93 3.81
C ILE A 171 8.38 -12.86 4.37
N GLY A 172 8.84 -13.86 3.60
CA GLY A 172 9.80 -14.88 4.02
C GLY A 172 9.18 -15.92 4.93
N ILE A 173 7.95 -16.35 4.64
CA ILE A 173 7.22 -17.40 5.36
C ILE A 173 6.99 -18.57 4.42
N ASP A 174 8.06 -19.35 4.25
CA ASP A 174 8.06 -20.53 3.42
C ASP A 174 7.24 -21.64 4.08
N MET A 175 5.98 -21.79 3.67
CA MET A 175 5.06 -22.82 4.19
C MET A 175 5.56 -24.25 3.92
N SER A 176 6.57 -24.43 3.07
CA SER A 176 7.22 -25.71 2.79
C SER A 176 8.28 -26.13 3.83
N GLY A 177 8.86 -25.17 4.56
CA GLY A 177 10.14 -25.37 5.27
C GLY A 177 10.07 -26.14 6.60
N ALA A 178 8.90 -26.31 7.20
CA ALA A 178 8.74 -26.77 8.59
C ALA A 178 8.96 -28.30 8.82
N LEU A 179 9.56 -29.02 7.88
CA LEU A 179 9.68 -30.49 7.89
C LEU A 179 11.11 -31.05 7.88
N LEU A 180 12.16 -30.22 7.81
CA LEU A 180 13.55 -30.67 7.61
C LEU A 180 14.51 -30.49 8.80
N GLU A 181 14.05 -30.02 9.96
CA GLU A 181 14.91 -29.88 11.16
C GLU A 181 14.29 -30.50 12.42
N ALA A 182 14.01 -31.81 12.34
CA ALA A 182 13.94 -32.67 13.52
C ALA A 182 15.34 -33.31 13.73
N PRO A 183 15.95 -33.23 14.92
CA PRO A 183 17.27 -33.79 15.15
C PRO A 183 17.23 -35.32 15.02
N SER A 184 18.03 -35.87 14.11
CA SER A 184 18.16 -37.31 13.89
C SER A 184 18.94 -37.97 15.02
N VAL A 185 18.28 -38.14 16.17
CA VAL A 185 18.78 -38.95 17.28
C VAL A 185 19.00 -40.37 16.77
N GLN A 186 20.27 -40.71 16.53
CA GLN A 186 20.68 -42.03 16.07
C GLN A 186 20.52 -43.05 17.22
N VAL A 187 19.30 -43.54 17.39
CA VAL A 187 19.02 -44.75 18.16
C VAL A 187 19.67 -45.94 17.48
N ALA A 188 20.89 -46.27 17.92
CA ALA A 188 21.60 -47.47 17.52
C ALA A 188 20.76 -48.73 17.86
N PRO A 189 20.71 -49.73 16.98
CA PRO A 189 19.78 -50.85 17.11
C PRO A 189 20.14 -51.78 18.28
N THR A 190 19.11 -52.31 18.93
CA THR A 190 19.22 -53.29 20.02
C THR A 190 19.78 -54.63 19.53
N ALA A 191 20.83 -55.12 20.19
CA ALA A 191 21.29 -56.51 20.09
C ALA A 191 21.68 -57.03 21.47
N ALA A 192 21.33 -58.29 21.76
CA ALA A 192 21.53 -58.98 23.03
C ALA A 192 21.45 -60.51 22.82
N PRO A 193 21.87 -61.35 23.78
CA PRO A 193 23.01 -61.21 24.70
C PRO A 193 23.89 -62.49 24.73
N ALA A 194 25.19 -62.39 25.03
CA ALA A 194 26.00 -63.59 25.31
C ALA A 194 27.25 -63.37 26.20
N THR A 195 27.49 -64.35 27.07
CA THR A 195 28.70 -64.61 27.90
C THR A 195 28.92 -63.72 29.13
N ALA A 196 29.54 -64.32 30.16
CA ALA A 196 29.61 -63.81 31.53
C ALA A 196 30.99 -64.04 32.16
N SER A 197 31.38 -63.20 33.14
CA SER A 197 31.88 -63.59 34.48
C SER A 197 32.72 -62.51 35.16
N ALA A 198 32.35 -62.14 36.40
CA ALA A 198 33.17 -61.52 37.47
C ALA A 198 33.85 -60.14 37.18
N SER A 199 34.16 -59.26 38.15
CA SER A 199 34.34 -59.42 39.62
C SER A 199 34.00 -58.13 40.43
N SER A 200 33.58 -58.32 41.69
CA SER A 200 33.79 -57.49 42.91
C SER A 200 33.83 -55.94 42.90
N LEU A 201 33.02 -55.34 43.82
CA LEU A 201 33.04 -53.94 44.33
C LEU A 201 34.11 -53.71 45.45
N PRO A 202 34.33 -52.47 45.97
CA PRO A 202 33.97 -51.12 45.49
C PRO A 202 35.26 -50.29 45.17
N PRO A 203 35.82 -49.28 45.92
CA PRO A 203 35.46 -48.51 47.14
C PRO A 203 35.13 -47.01 46.85
N ALA A 204 35.37 -46.10 47.82
CA ALA A 204 35.27 -44.62 47.79
C ALA A 204 36.32 -44.03 48.80
N PRO A 205 36.51 -42.70 49.07
CA PRO A 205 35.70 -41.52 48.72
C PRO A 205 36.49 -40.19 48.40
N VAL A 206 35.79 -39.03 48.53
CA VAL A 206 36.19 -37.61 48.76
C VAL A 206 36.68 -36.64 47.65
N ALA A 207 36.03 -35.45 47.68
CA ALA A 207 36.53 -34.07 47.52
C ALA A 207 36.81 -33.40 46.14
N ALA A 208 35.81 -32.62 45.70
CA ALA A 208 35.84 -31.15 45.55
C ALA A 208 36.58 -30.40 44.40
N ALA A 209 35.86 -29.35 43.93
CA ALA A 209 36.32 -28.06 43.38
C ALA A 209 36.91 -27.92 41.96
N GLU A 210 36.15 -27.19 41.13
CA GLU A 210 36.57 -26.08 40.21
C GLU A 210 37.61 -26.31 39.08
N GLY A 211 37.48 -25.50 38.01
CA GLY A 211 38.46 -25.41 36.91
C GLY A 211 37.96 -25.92 35.55
N GLY A 212 37.14 -25.12 34.86
CA GLY A 212 36.70 -25.45 33.49
C GLY A 212 37.48 -24.71 32.40
N GLY A 213 37.82 -25.41 31.31
CA GLY A 213 38.11 -24.81 30.00
C GLY A 213 39.58 -24.64 29.60
N ASP A 214 40.22 -25.73 29.14
CA ASP A 214 41.40 -25.63 28.23
C ASP A 214 41.65 -26.88 27.34
N THR A 215 41.04 -28.03 27.65
CA THR A 215 41.28 -29.32 26.96
C THR A 215 41.08 -29.27 25.43
N ALA A 216 40.13 -28.47 24.94
CA ALA A 216 39.85 -28.34 23.51
C ALA A 216 40.95 -27.58 22.74
N VAL A 217 41.67 -26.64 23.37
CA VAL A 217 42.74 -25.87 22.72
C VAL A 217 43.97 -26.77 22.54
N SER A 218 44.33 -27.51 23.58
CA SER A 218 45.45 -28.47 23.55
C SER A 218 45.28 -29.56 22.46
N GLU A 219 44.07 -30.09 22.27
CA GLU A 219 43.81 -31.08 21.21
C GLU A 219 43.90 -30.47 19.79
N LEU A 220 43.56 -29.18 19.63
CA LEU A 220 43.69 -28.46 18.36
C LEU A 220 45.16 -28.16 18.02
N GLU A 221 45.96 -27.72 19.00
CA GLU A 221 47.40 -27.51 18.80
C GLU A 221 48.14 -28.81 18.47
N ALA A 222 47.76 -29.93 19.10
CA ALA A 222 48.29 -31.25 18.78
C ALA A 222 47.99 -31.67 17.33
N ARG A 223 46.76 -31.43 16.83
CA ARG A 223 46.41 -31.67 15.41
C ARG A 223 47.20 -30.76 14.46
N LEU A 224 47.36 -29.47 14.80
CA LEU A 224 48.02 -28.49 13.94
C LEU A 224 49.53 -28.78 13.79
N ASN A 225 50.19 -29.24 14.86
CA ASN A 225 51.59 -29.65 14.81
C ASN A 225 51.81 -30.93 13.98
N ASN A 226 50.87 -31.88 13.96
CA ASN A 226 50.95 -33.04 13.07
C ASN A 226 50.83 -32.66 11.58
N LEU A 227 49.97 -31.69 11.22
CA LEU A 227 49.87 -31.19 9.84
C LEU A 227 51.11 -30.41 9.37
N ARG A 228 51.97 -29.95 10.29
CA ARG A 228 53.23 -29.25 9.97
C ARG A 228 54.43 -30.18 9.74
N ARG A 229 54.22 -31.51 9.80
CA ARG A 229 55.29 -32.52 9.68
C ARG A 229 55.02 -33.59 8.60
N SER A 230 54.02 -33.35 7.75
CA SER A 230 53.70 -34.11 6.53
C SER A 230 54.07 -33.32 5.28
#